data_AF-A0A7J5YCQ1-F1
#
_entry.id   AF-A0A7J5YCQ1-F1
#
_cell.length_a   1.000
_cell.length_b   1.000
_cell.length_c   1.000
_cell.angle_alpha   90.00
_cell.angle_beta   90.00
_cell.angle_gamma   90.00
#
_symmetry.space_group_name_H-M   'P 1'
#
loop_
_entity.id
_entity.type
_entity.pdbx_description
1 polymer ?
#
loop_
_entity_poly.entity_id
_entity_poly.type
_entity_poly.pdbx_seq_one_letter_code
_entity_poly.pdbx_strand_id
1 'polypeptide(L)' 'MTSYYIHWIRQRPGHALEWVGRMNAGSNSATYGSSFESRFTMTEDVPSSTQYLEVSSLAAGDSAVYFCARDTQ' A
#
# COMPACT_ATOMS: atom_id res chain seq x y z
N MET A 1 9.26 7.87 16.70
CA MET A 1 8.87 7.15 15.48
C MET A 1 8.81 5.68 15.81
N THR A 2 7.62 5.09 15.73
CA THR A 2 7.45 3.64 15.85
C THR A 2 7.81 3.01 14.51
N SER A 3 8.76 2.07 14.50
CA SER A 3 9.10 1.29 13.30
C SER A 3 8.16 0.11 13.20
N TYR A 4 7.18 0.19 12.29
CA TYR A 4 6.36 -0.95 11.89
C TYR A 4 6.20 -0.95 10.37
N TYR A 5 5.81 -2.09 9.81
CA TYR A 5 5.49 -2.19 8.40
C TYR A 5 4.00 -1.97 8.18
N ILE A 6 3.64 -1.12 7.23
CA ILE A 6 2.27 -1.01 6.74
C ILE A 6 2.20 -1.71 5.39
N HIS A 7 1.37 -2.75 5.31
CA HIS A 7 1.11 -3.50 4.09
C HIS A 7 -0.13 -2.94 3.41
N TRP A 8 -0.03 -2.75 2.10
CA TRP A 8 -1.17 -2.48 1.23
C TRP A 8 -1.52 -3.75 0.48
N ILE A 9 -2.80 -4.10 0.53
CA ILE A 9 -3.33 -5.34 -0.04
C ILE A 9 -4.62 -4.97 -0.78
N ARG A 10 -4.86 -5.58 -1.94
CA ARG A 10 -6.14 -5.44 -2.64
C ARG A 10 -6.81 -6.78 -2.83
N GLN A 11 -8.14 -6.78 -2.89
CA GLN A 11 -8.94 -7.95 -3.21
C GLN A 11 -9.96 -7.62 -4.29
N ARG A 12 -9.85 -8.33 -5.43
CA ARG A 12 -10.87 -8.27 -6.48
C ARG A 12 -12.03 -9.23 -6.16
N PRO A 13 -13.27 -8.94 -6.59
CA PRO A 13 -14.40 -9.84 -6.37
C PRO A 13 -14.11 -11.26 -6.87
N GLY A 14 -14.19 -12.26 -5.99
CA GLY A 14 -13.93 -13.66 -6.34
C GLY A 14 -12.46 -14.05 -6.47
N HIS A 15 -11.52 -13.15 -6.16
CA HIS A 15 -10.08 -13.42 -6.21
C HIS A 15 -9.44 -13.45 -4.81
N ALA A 16 -8.25 -14.08 -4.74
CA ALA A 16 -7.41 -14.05 -3.55
C ALA A 16 -6.88 -12.64 -3.27
N LEU A 17 -6.32 -12.45 -2.07
CA LEU A 17 -5.62 -11.23 -1.70
C LEU A 17 -4.37 -11.04 -2.57
N GLU A 18 -4.20 -9.85 -3.11
CA GLU A 18 -3.03 -9.43 -3.88
C GLU A 18 -2.23 -8.42 -3.07
N TRP A 19 -0.96 -8.74 -2.82
CA TRP A 19 -0.07 -7.82 -2.12
C TRP A 19 0.39 -6.69 -3.06
N VAL A 20 0.02 -5.45 -2.71
CA VAL A 20 0.37 -4.25 -3.48
C VAL A 20 1.78 -3.78 -3.12
N GLY A 21 2.12 -3.84 -1.84
CA GLY A 21 3.42 -3.41 -1.34
C GLY A 21 3.44 -3.23 0.16
N ARG A 22 4.58 -2.78 0.68
CA ARG A 22 4.73 -2.34 2.07
C ARG A 22 5.43 -1.00 2.15
N MET A 23 5.19 -0.31 3.25
CA MET A 23 5.92 0.87 3.66
C MET A 23 6.53 0.70 5.05
N ASN A 24 7.77 1.15 5.19
CA ASN A 24 8.45 1.30 6.46
C ASN A 24 8.02 2.62 7.12
N ALA A 25 7.14 2.55 8.12
CA ALA A 25 6.62 3.73 8.81
C ALA A 25 7.76 4.54 9.46
N GLY A 26 7.66 5.87 9.42
CA GLY A 26 8.65 6.83 9.91
C GLY A 26 9.83 7.11 8.98
N SER A 27 10.05 6.28 7.95
CA SER A 27 11.16 6.46 6.98
C SER A 27 10.68 6.68 5.54
N ASN A 28 9.37 6.60 5.30
CA ASN A 28 8.73 6.77 3.99
C ASN A 28 9.39 5.92 2.89
N SER A 29 9.83 4.72 3.25
CA SER A 29 10.50 3.79 2.35
C SER A 29 9.53 2.69 1.93
N ALA A 30 9.23 2.66 0.64
CA ALA A 30 8.25 1.76 0.04
C ALA A 30 8.92 0.59 -0.70
N THR A 31 8.27 -0.57 -0.68
CA THR A 31 8.59 -1.72 -1.53
C THR A 31 7.31 -2.17 -2.21
N TYR A 32 7.32 -2.29 -3.53
CA TYR A 32 6.13 -2.61 -4.33
C TYR A 32 6.12 -4.08 -4.74
N GLY A 33 4.92 -4.63 -4.91
CA GLY A 33 4.73 -5.82 -5.73
C GLY A 33 5.01 -5.47 -7.19
N SER A 34 5.62 -6.39 -7.93
CA SER A 34 6.14 -6.14 -9.29
C SER A 34 5.14 -5.55 -10.29
N SER A 35 3.84 -5.86 -10.14
CA SER A 35 2.79 -5.32 -11.02
C SER A 35 2.29 -3.91 -10.65
N PHE A 36 2.72 -3.36 -9.53
CA PHE A 36 2.17 -2.12 -8.94
C PHE A 36 3.14 -0.94 -8.99
N GLU A 37 4.44 -1.18 -9.05
CA GLU A 37 5.50 -0.16 -8.96
C GLU A 37 5.36 0.99 -9.98
N SER A 38 4.79 0.72 -11.15
CA SER A 38 4.66 1.74 -12.21
C SER A 38 3.48 2.69 -12.03
N ARG A 39 2.46 2.32 -11.24
CA ARG A 39 1.21 3.09 -11.14
C ARG A 39 0.79 3.44 -9.73
N PHE A 40 1.28 2.70 -8.74
CA PHE A 40 0.92 2.88 -7.34
C PHE A 40 2.06 3.60 -6.63
N THR A 41 1.72 4.64 -5.88
CA THR A 41 2.66 5.38 -5.05
C THR A 41 2.19 5.27 -3.60
N MET A 42 3.04 4.74 -2.74
CA MET A 42 2.79 4.72 -1.29
C MET A 42 3.55 5.88 -0.64
N THR A 43 2.88 6.68 0.18
CA THR A 43 3.52 7.74 1.01
C THR A 43 2.98 7.76 2.43
N GLU A 44 3.77 8.28 3.37
CA GLU A 44 3.36 8.56 4.74
C GLU A 44 3.51 10.06 5.06
N ASP A 45 2.47 10.64 5.67
CA ASP A 45 2.63 11.88 6.43
C ASP A 45 3.11 11.55 7.85
N VAL A 46 4.43 11.56 8.04
CA VAL A 46 5.08 11.09 9.26
C VAL A 46 4.61 11.82 10.53
N PRO A 47 4.45 13.16 10.57
CA PRO A 47 3.93 13.86 11.74
C PRO A 47 2.55 13.36 12.20
N SER A 48 1.64 13.02 11.27
CA SER A 48 0.30 12.51 11.61
C SER A 48 0.21 10.99 11.64
N SER A 49 1.26 10.28 11.22
CA SER A 49 1.27 8.82 11.03
C SER A 49 0.16 8.33 10.07
N THR A 50 -0.21 9.17 9.10
CA THR A 50 -1.23 8.85 8.09
C THR A 50 -0.58 8.24 6.86
N GLN A 51 -1.13 7.12 6.39
CA GLN A 51 -0.67 6.41 5.21
C GLN A 51 -1.54 6.68 4.00
N TYR A 52 -0.92 6.89 2.85
CA TYR A 52 -1.56 7.16 1.58
C TYR A 52 -1.16 6.12 0.54
N LEU A 53 -2.15 5.71 -0.26
CA LEU A 53 -1.96 4.95 -1.47
C LEU A 53 -2.54 5.76 -2.63
N GLU A 54 -1.68 6.32 -3.45
CA GLU A 54 -2.08 7.01 -4.67
C GLU A 54 -2.01 6.03 -5.85
N VAL A 55 -3.03 6.05 -6.70
CA VAL A 55 -3.09 5.22 -7.90
C VAL A 55 -3.20 6.12 -9.12
N SER A 56 -2.13 6.18 -9.91
CA SER A 56 -2.07 6.96 -11.13
C SER A 56 -2.70 6.20 -12.30
N SER A 57 -3.33 6.94 -13.23
CA SER A 57 -3.97 6.37 -14.42
C SER A 57 -4.95 5.21 -14.08
N LEU A 58 -5.92 5.51 -13.20
CA LEU A 58 -6.89 4.53 -12.70
C LEU A 58 -7.60 3.83 -13.87
N ALA A 59 -7.62 2.50 -13.87
CA ALA A 59 -8.27 1.69 -14.89
C ALA A 59 -9.33 0.77 -14.27
N ALA A 60 -10.25 0.24 -15.08
CA ALA A 60 -11.28 -0.68 -14.62
C ALA A 60 -10.70 -1.91 -13.89
N GLY A 61 -9.50 -2.36 -14.29
CA GLY A 61 -8.78 -3.47 -13.65
C GLY A 61 -8.30 -3.20 -12.23
N ASP A 62 -8.34 -1.94 -11.76
CA ASP A 62 -7.97 -1.55 -10.41
C ASP A 62 -9.15 -1.59 -9.43
N SER A 63 -10.36 -1.90 -9.90
CA SER A 63 -11.54 -2.04 -9.04
C SER A 63 -11.36 -3.23 -8.08
N ALA A 64 -11.22 -2.91 -6.80
CA ALA A 64 -10.97 -3.85 -5.72
C ALA A 64 -11.32 -3.21 -4.38
N VAL A 65 -11.44 -4.03 -3.34
CA VAL A 65 -11.37 -3.54 -1.95
C VAL A 65 -9.88 -3.42 -1.59
N TYR A 66 -9.48 -2.28 -1.05
CA TYR A 66 -8.11 -2.01 -0.61
C TYR A 66 -8.04 -2.02 0.90
N PHE A 67 -7.03 -2.71 1.44
CA PHE A 67 -6.78 -2.86 2.86
C PHE A 67 -5.40 -2.30 3.20
N CYS A 68 -5.32 -1.61 4.32
CA CYS A 68 -4.06 -1.36 5.01
C CYS A 68 -3.98 -2.30 6.23
N ALA A 69 -2.83 -2.94 6.41
CA ALA A 69 -2.57 -3.83 7.53
C ALA A 69 -1.25 -3.44 8.20
N ARG A 70 -1.29 -3.22 9.52
CA ARG A 70 -0.09 -2.92 10.31
C ARG A 70 0.51 -4.23 10.82
N ASP A 71 1.75 -4.49 10.42
CA ASP A 71 2.57 -5.55 10.98
C ASP A 71 3.48 -4.95 12.06
N THR A 72 3.25 -5.38 13.31
CA THR A 72 4.09 -4.99 14.44
C THR A 72 5.33 -5.85 14.42
N GLN A 73 6.49 -5.23 14.16
CA GLN A 73 7.80 -5.87 14.31
C GLN A 73 8.07 -6.30 15.75
#